data_AF-A0A6B3PLK3-F1
#
_entry.id   AF-A0A6B3PLK3-F1
#
_cell.length_a   1.000
_cell.length_b   1.000
_cell.length_c   1.000
_cell.angle_alpha   90.00
_cell.angle_beta   90.00
_cell.angle_gamma   90.00
#
_symmetry.space_group_name_H-M   'P 1'
#
loop_
_entity.id
_entity.type
_entity.pdbx_description
1 polymer ?
#
loop_
_entity_poly.entity_id
_entity_poly.type
_entity_poly.pdbx_seq_one_letter_code
_entity_poly.pdbx_strand_id
1 'polypeptide(L)'
;MGCQQALLHPVQNLLAILEYLCGEANKVFNCSVYYGRLVWFKENRFVTQGEVCGQMKWKVHFNDIYGSSSQQICNGVVESLRSFK
;
A
#
# COMPACT_ATOMS: atom_id res chain seq x y z
N MET A 1 -1.31 -13.88 -1.55
CA MET A 1 -2.39 -14.20 -2.52
C MET A 1 -2.30 -13.20 -3.65
N GLY A 2 -2.00 -13.63 -4.87
CA GLY A 2 -2.07 -12.76 -6.05
C GLY A 2 -3.52 -12.70 -6.54
N CYS A 3 -4.04 -11.51 -6.81
CA CYS A 3 -5.28 -11.35 -7.55
C CYS A 3 -4.96 -11.31 -9.05
N GLN A 4 -5.70 -12.10 -9.83
CA GLN A 4 -5.59 -12.06 -11.28
C GLN A 4 -6.25 -10.78 -11.81
N GLN A 5 -5.55 -10.06 -12.68
CA GLN A 5 -6.08 -8.84 -13.28
C GLN A 5 -7.26 -9.18 -14.19
N ALA A 6 -8.45 -8.68 -13.84
CA ALA A 6 -9.63 -8.76 -14.70
C ALA A 6 -9.78 -7.44 -15.46
N LEU A 7 -9.88 -7.51 -16.79
CA LEU A 7 -10.19 -6.32 -17.60
C LEU A 7 -11.66 -5.94 -17.37
N LEU A 8 -11.89 -4.78 -16.78
CA LEU A 8 -13.23 -4.25 -16.54
C LEU A 8 -13.67 -3.40 -17.74
N HIS A 9 -14.97 -3.42 -18.04
CA HIS A 9 -15.64 -2.47 -18.94
C HIS A 9 -16.57 -1.55 -18.13
N PRO A 10 -16.03 -0.63 -17.31
CA PRO A 10 -16.82 0.17 -16.40
C PRO A 10 -17.56 1.30 -17.13
N VAL A 11 -18.76 1.63 -16.65
CA VAL A 11 -19.43 2.90 -16.97
C VAL A 11 -18.67 4.08 -16.35
N GLN A 12 -18.83 5.30 -16.88
CA GLN A 12 -18.03 6.48 -16.50
C GLN A 12 -17.93 6.72 -14.98
N ASN A 13 -19.03 6.55 -14.24
CA ASN A 13 -19.04 6.75 -12.79
C ASN A 13 -18.22 5.69 -12.04
N LEU A 14 -18.27 4.43 -12.49
CA LEU A 14 -17.48 3.35 -11.91
C LEU A 14 -15.98 3.55 -12.20
N LEU A 15 -15.66 4.01 -13.42
CA LEU A 15 -14.27 4.33 -13.78
C LEU A 15 -13.68 5.40 -12.86
N ALA A 16 -14.40 6.49 -12.61
CA ALA A 16 -13.94 7.57 -11.73
C ALA A 16 -13.68 7.09 -10.29
N ILE A 17 -14.54 6.21 -9.76
CA ILE A 17 -14.34 5.61 -8.42
C ILE A 17 -13.09 4.73 -8.40
N LEU A 18 -12.88 3.91 -9.43
CA LEU A 18 -11.70 3.05 -9.54
C LEU A 18 -10.42 3.86 -9.65
N GLU A 19 -10.41 4.91 -10.46
CA GLU A 19 -9.27 5.83 -10.59
C GLU A 19 -8.92 6.50 -9.26
N TYR A 20 -9.93 6.97 -8.52
CA TYR A 20 -9.73 7.54 -7.20
C TYR A 20 -9.13 6.51 -6.22
N LEU A 21 -9.73 5.32 -6.12
CA LEU A 21 -9.26 4.26 -5.23
C LEU A 21 -7.82 3.82 -5.56
N CYS A 22 -7.50 3.65 -6.85
CA CYS A 22 -6.15 3.33 -7.30
C CYS A 22 -5.17 4.47 -7.00
N GLY A 23 -5.60 5.72 -7.15
CA GLY A 23 -4.82 6.89 -6.78
C GLY A 23 -4.45 6.92 -5.30
N GLU A 24 -5.44 6.74 -4.42
CA GLU A 24 -5.23 6.72 -2.97
C GLU A 24 -4.39 5.50 -2.53
N ALA A 25 -4.67 4.31 -3.07
CA ALA A 25 -3.87 3.12 -2.83
C ALA A 25 -2.40 3.29 -3.24
N ASN A 26 -2.13 3.91 -4.39
CA ASN A 26 -0.76 4.22 -4.83
C ASN A 26 -0.03 5.19 -3.89
N LYS A 27 -0.74 6.17 -3.31
CA LYS A 27 -0.15 7.08 -2.31
C LYS A 27 0.23 6.31 -1.04
N VAL A 28 -0.63 5.43 -0.54
CA VAL A 28 -0.33 4.56 0.62
C VAL A 28 0.86 3.65 0.31
N PHE A 29 0.92 3.05 -0.88
CA PHE A 29 2.03 2.23 -1.33
C PHE A 29 3.35 3.02 -1.33
N ASN A 30 3.36 4.20 -1.96
CA ASN A 30 4.56 5.04 -2.04
C ASN A 30 5.08 5.46 -0.65
N CYS A 31 4.18 5.87 0.25
CA CYS A 31 4.56 6.20 1.63
C CYS A 31 5.12 4.98 2.38
N SER A 32 4.52 3.81 2.18
CA SER A 32 4.97 2.55 2.79
C SER A 32 6.37 2.14 2.32
N VAL A 33 6.62 2.21 1.01
CA VAL A 33 7.94 1.92 0.42
C VAL A 33 8.98 2.91 0.91
N TYR A 34 8.64 4.19 0.93
CA TYR A 34 9.54 5.23 1.43
C TYR A 34 9.95 4.97 2.88
N TYR A 35 8.98 4.69 3.76
CA TYR A 35 9.26 4.37 5.16
C TYR A 35 10.11 3.10 5.31
N GLY A 36 9.79 2.03 4.57
CA GLY A 36 10.58 0.80 4.60
C GLY A 36 12.04 1.01 4.17
N ARG A 37 12.28 1.78 3.11
CA ARG A 37 13.63 2.14 2.66
C ARG A 37 14.36 3.03 3.66
N LEU A 38 13.65 3.99 4.28
CA LEU A 38 14.21 4.87 5.29
C LEU A 38 14.80 4.07 6.46
N VAL A 39 14.03 3.12 6.99
CA VAL A 39 14.49 2.23 8.07
C VAL A 39 15.64 1.34 7.60
N TRP A 40 15.55 0.77 6.39
CA TRP A 40 16.64 -0.04 5.84
C TRP A 40 17.97 0.72 5.81
N PHE A 41 17.99 1.93 5.23
CA PHE A 41 19.22 2.71 5.11
C PHE A 41 19.72 3.29 6.44
N LYS A 42 18.83 3.61 7.38
CA LYS A 42 19.21 4.24 8.66
C LYS A 42 19.53 3.25 9.76
N GLU A 43 18.83 2.12 9.81
CA GLU A 43 18.90 1.15 10.90
C GLU A 43 19.47 -0.20 10.45
N ASN A 44 19.75 -0.36 9.15
CA ASN A 44 20.28 -1.59 8.55
C ASN A 44 19.44 -2.83 8.87
N ARG A 45 18.11 -2.66 8.90
CA ARG A 45 17.13 -3.74 9.17
C ARG A 45 15.88 -3.59 8.32
N PHE A 46 15.17 -4.71 8.14
CA PHE A 46 13.85 -4.70 7.51
C PHE A 46 12.76 -4.28 8.51
N VAL A 47 11.76 -3.56 8.00
CA VAL A 47 10.54 -3.21 8.73
C VAL A 47 9.63 -4.43 8.95
N THR A 48 8.77 -4.34 9.95
CA THR A 48 7.65 -5.27 10.17
C THR A 48 6.33 -4.73 9.60
N GLN A 49 5.39 -5.64 9.35
CA GLN A 49 4.04 -5.31 8.87
C GLN A 49 3.32 -4.33 9.82
N GLY A 50 3.46 -4.57 11.13
CA GLY A 50 2.88 -3.70 12.16
C GLY A 50 3.48 -2.30 12.19
N GLU A 51 4.80 -2.17 12.03
CA GLU A 51 5.46 -0.86 11.94
C GLU A 51 4.96 -0.04 10.75
N VAL A 52 4.93 -0.64 9.54
CA VAL A 52 4.46 0.07 8.35
C VAL A 52 2.99 0.46 8.48
N CYS A 53 2.10 -0.48 8.82
CA CYS A 53 0.69 -0.18 9.02
C CYS A 53 0.47 0.90 10.09
N GLY A 54 1.21 0.85 11.20
CA GLY A 54 1.12 1.81 12.30
C GLY A 54 1.51 3.23 11.88
N GLN A 55 2.52 3.38 11.03
CA GLN A 55 2.90 4.68 10.47
C GLN A 55 1.90 5.19 9.43
N MET A 56 1.35 4.30 8.59
CA MET A 56 0.42 4.70 7.53
C MET A 56 -0.98 5.05 8.05
N LYS A 57 -1.42 4.47 9.19
CA LYS A 57 -2.74 4.72 9.79
C LYS A 57 -3.07 6.21 9.99
N TRP A 58 -2.04 7.04 10.23
CA TRP A 58 -2.19 8.48 10.46
C TRP A 58 -2.21 9.32 9.16
N LYS A 59 -2.06 8.70 7.99
CA LYS A 59 -2.14 9.36 6.69
C LYS A 59 -3.58 9.36 6.18
N VAL A 60 -4.01 10.46 5.58
CA VAL A 60 -5.38 10.61 5.05
C VAL A 60 -5.72 9.53 4.02
N HIS A 61 -4.80 9.26 3.09
CA HIS A 61 -4.95 8.24 2.04
C HIS A 61 -5.19 6.82 2.56
N PHE A 62 -4.70 6.51 3.77
CA PHE A 62 -4.91 5.19 4.40
C PHE A 62 -6.35 5.03 4.87
N ASN A 63 -7.00 6.13 5.27
CA ASN A 63 -8.37 6.16 5.78
C ASN A 63 -9.40 6.41 4.66
N ASP A 64 -8.96 6.90 3.50
CA ASP A 64 -9.80 7.14 2.32
C ASP A 64 -10.18 5.85 1.57
N ILE A 65 -9.49 4.74 1.85
CA ILE A 65 -9.81 3.40 1.31
C ILE A 65 -10.15 2.43 2.44
N TYR A 66 -10.79 1.31 2.09
CA TYR A 66 -11.19 0.31 3.08
C TYR A 66 -9.99 -0.22 3.88
N GLY A 67 -10.11 -0.25 5.21
CA GLY A 67 -8.98 -0.48 6.10
C GLY A 67 -8.20 -1.78 5.84
N SER A 68 -8.89 -2.87 5.44
CA SER A 68 -8.20 -4.12 5.10
C SER A 68 -7.40 -4.02 3.80
N SER A 69 -7.86 -3.21 2.84
CA SER A 69 -7.13 -2.91 1.60
C SER A 69 -5.86 -2.12 1.92
N SER A 70 -5.94 -1.10 2.79
CA SER A 70 -4.78 -0.34 3.24
C SER A 70 -3.75 -1.21 3.96
N GLN A 71 -4.22 -2.13 4.82
CA GLN A 71 -3.36 -3.11 5.50
C GLN A 71 -2.68 -4.06 4.52
N GLN A 72 -3.40 -4.54 3.49
CA GLN A 72 -2.83 -5.39 2.46
C GLN A 72 -1.72 -4.68 1.66
N ILE A 73 -1.89 -3.39 1.34
CA ILE A 73 -0.84 -2.60 0.68
C ILE A 73 0.42 -2.55 1.55
N CYS A 74 0.27 -2.24 2.84
CA CYS A 74 1.39 -2.20 3.78
C CYS A 74 2.09 -3.55 3.89
N ASN A 75 1.31 -4.64 4.02
CA ASN A 75 1.84 -6.00 4.14
C ASN A 75 2.58 -6.42 2.88
N GLY A 76 2.02 -6.14 1.70
CA GLY A 76 2.64 -6.44 0.41
C GLY A 76 3.97 -5.71 0.21
N VAL A 77 4.07 -4.46 0.66
CA VAL A 77 5.35 -3.72 0.66
C VAL A 77 6.37 -4.39 1.56
N VAL A 78 5.99 -4.80 2.78
CA VAL A 78 6.92 -5.48 3.69
C VAL A 78 7.39 -6.82 3.13
N GLU A 79 6.48 -7.61 2.55
CA GLU A 79 6.82 -8.87 1.88
C GLU A 79 7.77 -8.65 0.71
N SER A 80 7.50 -7.64 -0.12
CA SER A 80 8.36 -7.27 -1.27
C SER A 80 9.73 -6.77 -0.84
N LEU A 81 9.83 -6.04 0.29
CA LEU A 81 11.11 -5.61 0.81
C LEU A 81 11.92 -6.79 1.39
N ARG A 82 11.25 -7.75 2.03
CA ARG A 82 11.91 -8.93 2.61
C ARG A 82 12.37 -9.94 1.57
N SER A 83 11.77 -9.96 0.38
CA SER A 83 12.20 -10.86 -0.70
C SER A 83 13.58 -10.53 -1.27
N PHE A 84 14.20 -9.40 -0.88
CA PHE A 84 15.58 -9.07 -1.23
C PHE A 84 16.63 -9.71 -0.28
N LYS A 85 16.18 -10.45 0.74
CA LYS A 85 17.04 -11.30 1.57
C LYS A 85 17.40 -12.58 0.82
#